data_AF-A0A7K9WLH3-F1
#
_entry.id   AF-A0A7K9WLH3-F1
#
_cell.length_a   1.000
_cell.length_b   1.000
_cell.length_c   1.000
_cell.angle_alpha   90.00
_cell.angle_beta   90.00
_cell.angle_gamma   90.00
#
_symmetry.space_group_name_H-M   'P 1'
#
loop_
_entity.id
_entity.type
_entity.pdbx_description
1 polymer ?
#
loop_
_entity_poly.entity_id
_entity_poly.type
_entity_poly.pdbx_seq_one_letter_code
_entity_poly.pdbx_strand_id
1 'polypeptide(L)'
;ERLDFLRERHVRFFQRCLQILPERYSSLETSRLTIAFFALSGLDMLDSLDVVNKDDIIEWIYSLQVLPTEDRSNMNRCGFRGSSYLGMPFNPSKGPGTSHPYDSGHIAMTYTGLSCLVILGDDLSRVNKDAILTGLRALQLEDGSFCAVLEGSENDMRFVYCASCICYMLDNWSGMDMKKVIDYIRRSM
;
A
#
# COMPACT_ATOMS: atom_id res chain seq x y z
N GLU A 1 -33.88 -24.23 0.60
CA GLU A 1 -32.56 -24.84 0.35
C GLU A 1 -31.54 -24.20 1.29
N ARG A 2 -30.64 -25.00 1.88
CA ARG A 2 -29.53 -24.47 2.68
C ARG A 2 -28.39 -24.18 1.71
N LEU A 3 -28.02 -22.91 1.58
CA LEU A 3 -26.85 -22.51 0.80
C LEU A 3 -25.60 -22.72 1.65
N ASP A 4 -24.60 -23.39 1.08
CA ASP A 4 -23.31 -23.67 1.73
C ASP A 4 -22.23 -22.67 1.28
N PHE A 5 -21.21 -22.47 2.12
CA PHE A 5 -20.05 -21.65 1.79
C PHE A 5 -19.11 -22.37 0.84
N LEU A 6 -18.97 -21.87 -0.39
CA LEU A 6 -18.24 -22.54 -1.47
C LEU A 6 -16.74 -22.18 -1.46
N ARG A 7 -16.00 -22.55 -0.41
CA ARG A 7 -14.57 -22.22 -0.19
C ARG A 7 -13.72 -22.33 -1.47
N GLU A 8 -13.74 -23.48 -2.15
CA GLU A 8 -12.93 -23.72 -3.35
C GLU A 8 -13.28 -22.81 -4.55
N ARG A 9 -14.48 -22.24 -4.58
CA ARG A 9 -14.84 -21.23 -5.60
C ARG A 9 -14.26 -19.86 -5.25
N HIS A 10 -14.17 -19.53 -3.97
CA HIS A 10 -13.55 -18.29 -3.49
C HIS A 10 -12.03 -18.30 -3.66
N VAL A 11 -11.35 -19.43 -3.37
CA VAL A 11 -9.91 -19.60 -3.65
C VAL A 11 -9.62 -19.35 -5.13
N ARG A 12 -10.33 -20.02 -6.03
CA ARG A 12 -10.20 -19.81 -7.49
C ARG A 12 -10.57 -18.40 -7.93
N PHE A 13 -11.47 -17.72 -7.21
CA PHE A 13 -11.82 -16.33 -7.50
C PHE A 13 -10.63 -15.41 -7.20
N PHE A 14 -10.02 -15.53 -6.02
CA PHE A 14 -8.85 -14.73 -5.67
C PHE A 14 -7.63 -15.03 -6.55
N GLN A 15 -7.41 -16.29 -6.93
CA GLN A 15 -6.36 -16.63 -7.92
C GLN A 15 -6.55 -15.88 -9.24
N ARG A 16 -7.79 -15.81 -9.77
CA ARG A 16 -8.07 -15.07 -11.01
C ARG A 16 -7.84 -13.56 -10.84
N CYS A 17 -8.10 -13.00 -9.66
CA CYS A 17 -7.86 -11.59 -9.37
C CYS A 17 -6.37 -11.21 -9.41
N LEU A 18 -5.46 -12.15 -9.14
CA LEU A 18 -4.01 -11.95 -9.20
C LEU A 18 -3.40 -12.22 -10.58
N GLN A 19 -4.20 -12.71 -11.53
CA GLN A 19 -3.76 -13.00 -12.89
C GLN A 19 -4.04 -11.82 -13.82
N ILE A 20 -5.09 -11.93 -14.63
CA ILE A 20 -5.44 -10.95 -15.66
C ILE A 20 -6.86 -10.47 -15.38
N LEU A 21 -7.02 -9.16 -15.37
CA LEU A 21 -8.33 -8.50 -15.25
C LEU A 21 -8.78 -8.01 -16.64
N PRO A 22 -10.05 -8.22 -17.02
CA PRO A 22 -10.63 -7.63 -18.22
C PRO A 22 -10.57 -6.09 -18.22
N GLU A 23 -10.55 -5.47 -19.40
CA GLU A 23 -10.45 -4.00 -19.58
C GLU A 23 -11.50 -3.19 -18.80
N ARG A 24 -12.70 -3.75 -18.56
CA ARG A 24 -13.74 -3.10 -17.73
C ARG A 24 -13.28 -2.74 -16.31
N TYR A 25 -12.13 -3.25 -15.86
CA TYR A 25 -11.50 -2.93 -14.58
C TYR A 25 -10.38 -1.88 -14.70
N SER A 26 -10.23 -1.20 -15.84
CA SER A 26 -9.19 -0.20 -16.07
C SER A 26 -9.23 0.97 -15.07
N SER A 27 -10.40 1.30 -14.53
CA SER A 27 -10.54 2.30 -13.45
C SER A 27 -9.83 1.91 -12.15
N LEU A 28 -9.45 0.64 -12.00
CA LEU A 28 -8.70 0.15 -10.84
C LEU A 28 -7.18 0.22 -11.04
N GLU A 29 -6.68 0.67 -12.20
CA GLU A 29 -5.25 0.65 -12.54
C GLU A 29 -4.38 1.27 -11.44
N THR A 30 -4.74 2.47 -10.96
CA THR A 30 -4.00 3.19 -9.90
C THR A 30 -4.18 2.60 -8.49
N SER A 31 -4.95 1.51 -8.35
CA SER A 31 -5.26 0.84 -7.09
C SER A 31 -5.09 -0.69 -7.15
N ARG A 32 -4.35 -1.20 -8.16
CA ARG A 32 -4.10 -2.63 -8.36
C ARG A 32 -3.47 -3.30 -7.14
N LEU A 33 -2.63 -2.58 -6.39
CA LEU A 33 -2.04 -3.08 -5.15
C LEU A 33 -3.10 -3.38 -4.07
N THR A 34 -4.18 -2.60 -3.99
CA THR A 34 -5.32 -2.91 -3.10
C THR A 34 -6.11 -4.12 -3.59
N ILE A 35 -6.24 -4.32 -4.90
CA ILE A 35 -6.85 -5.55 -5.45
C ILE A 35 -6.00 -6.78 -5.13
N ALA A 36 -4.67 -6.66 -5.23
CA ALA A 36 -3.75 -7.70 -4.81
C ALA A 36 -3.89 -7.98 -3.31
N PHE A 37 -4.00 -6.95 -2.47
CA PHE A 37 -4.27 -7.09 -1.04
C PHE A 37 -5.57 -7.88 -0.76
N PHE A 38 -6.68 -7.52 -1.41
CA PHE A 38 -7.93 -8.27 -1.21
C PHE A 38 -7.81 -9.74 -1.60
N ALA A 39 -7.08 -10.04 -2.68
CA ALA A 39 -6.89 -11.42 -3.11
C ALA A 39 -5.93 -12.20 -2.20
N LEU A 40 -4.79 -11.60 -1.82
CA LEU A 40 -3.80 -12.22 -0.96
C LEU A 40 -4.32 -12.40 0.46
N SER A 41 -4.88 -11.36 1.07
CA SER A 41 -5.51 -11.46 2.39
C SER A 41 -6.72 -12.39 2.37
N GLY A 42 -7.48 -12.43 1.27
CA GLY A 42 -8.56 -13.38 1.08
C GLY A 42 -8.09 -14.83 1.00
N LEU A 43 -6.97 -15.10 0.31
CA LEU A 43 -6.34 -16.42 0.26
C LEU A 43 -5.75 -16.82 1.62
N ASP A 44 -5.15 -15.87 2.34
CA ASP A 44 -4.63 -16.07 3.70
C ASP A 44 -5.76 -16.42 4.68
N MET A 45 -6.87 -15.68 4.65
CA MET A 45 -8.07 -15.98 5.45
C MET A 45 -8.73 -17.32 5.11
N LEU A 46 -8.46 -17.86 3.92
CA LEU A 46 -8.91 -19.19 3.53
C LEU A 46 -7.84 -20.27 3.76
N ASP A 47 -6.67 -19.94 4.30
CA ASP A 47 -5.51 -20.83 4.43
C ASP A 47 -5.17 -21.48 3.09
N SER A 48 -4.88 -20.64 2.09
CA SER A 48 -4.62 -21.05 0.70
C SER A 48 -3.58 -20.18 0.00
N LEU A 49 -2.61 -19.63 0.75
CA LEU A 49 -1.50 -18.86 0.17
C LEU A 49 -0.48 -19.74 -0.57
N ASP A 50 -0.53 -21.06 -0.41
CA ASP A 50 0.31 -22.02 -1.13
C ASP A 50 0.03 -22.06 -2.64
N VAL A 51 -1.15 -21.57 -3.07
CA VAL A 51 -1.57 -21.60 -4.47
C VAL A 51 -0.98 -20.47 -5.33
N VAL A 52 -0.15 -19.60 -4.75
CA VAL A 52 0.50 -18.47 -5.44
C VAL A 52 2.02 -18.52 -5.28
N ASN A 53 2.74 -17.99 -6.27
CA ASN A 53 4.19 -17.80 -6.14
C ASN A 53 4.46 -16.55 -5.29
N LYS A 54 4.80 -16.74 -4.01
CA LYS A 54 5.01 -15.64 -3.06
C LYS A 54 6.18 -14.75 -3.48
N ASP A 55 7.28 -15.33 -3.96
CA ASP A 55 8.50 -14.61 -4.31
C ASP A 55 8.28 -13.64 -5.48
N ASP A 56 7.61 -14.09 -6.55
CA ASP A 56 7.28 -13.24 -7.70
C ASP A 56 6.42 -12.04 -7.30
N ILE A 57 5.44 -12.27 -6.41
CA ILE A 57 4.53 -11.23 -5.94
C ILE A 57 5.27 -10.26 -5.02
N ILE A 58 6.17 -10.74 -4.16
CA ILE A 58 7.02 -9.90 -3.31
C ILE A 58 7.90 -8.99 -4.19
N GLU A 59 8.57 -9.52 -5.22
CA GLU A 59 9.38 -8.71 -6.14
C GLU A 59 8.52 -7.65 -6.85
N TRP A 60 7.30 -8.00 -7.26
CA TRP A 60 6.36 -7.06 -7.86
C TRP A 60 5.96 -5.95 -6.88
N ILE A 61 5.61 -6.27 -5.62
CA ILE A 61 5.26 -5.27 -4.61
C ILE A 61 6.44 -4.32 -4.36
N TYR A 62 7.66 -4.87 -4.23
CA TYR A 62 8.85 -4.05 -4.06
C TYR A 62 9.17 -3.18 -5.28
N SER A 63 8.71 -3.54 -6.47
CA SER A 63 8.82 -2.66 -7.65
C SER A 63 7.96 -1.41 -7.56
N LEU A 64 6.95 -1.43 -6.71
CA LEU A 64 6.03 -0.32 -6.49
C LEU A 64 6.51 0.64 -5.40
N GLN A 65 7.57 0.31 -4.65
CA GLN A 65 8.11 1.22 -3.64
C GLN A 65 8.72 2.46 -4.33
N VAL A 66 8.30 3.64 -3.87
CA VAL A 66 8.92 4.92 -4.21
C VAL A 66 10.06 5.14 -3.23
N LEU A 67 11.27 4.80 -3.66
CA LEU A 67 12.49 4.95 -2.88
C LEU A 67 13.01 6.39 -2.93
N PRO A 68 13.76 6.83 -1.90
CA PRO A 68 14.46 8.10 -1.96
C PRO A 68 15.49 8.10 -3.08
N THR A 69 15.60 9.22 -3.78
CA THR A 69 16.68 9.51 -4.72
C THR A 69 18.03 9.59 -3.99
N GLU A 70 19.15 9.56 -4.73
CA GLU A 70 20.49 9.66 -4.13
C GLU A 70 20.69 10.92 -3.28
N ASP A 71 20.15 12.05 -3.74
CA ASP A 71 20.16 13.33 -3.03
C ASP A 71 19.08 13.44 -1.94
N ARG A 72 18.22 12.42 -1.82
CA ARG A 72 17.09 12.31 -0.88
C ARG A 72 16.09 13.48 -0.96
N SER A 73 16.02 14.16 -2.11
CA SER A 73 15.15 15.33 -2.28
C SER A 73 13.65 15.00 -2.32
N ASN A 74 13.29 13.74 -2.60
CA ASN A 74 11.90 13.26 -2.69
C ASN A 74 11.41 12.50 -1.44
N MET A 75 12.06 12.66 -0.27
CA MET A 75 11.69 11.94 0.96
C MET A 75 10.22 12.11 1.37
N ASN A 76 9.60 13.26 1.07
CA ASN A 76 8.18 13.55 1.33
C ASN A 76 7.21 12.86 0.36
N ARG A 77 7.71 12.25 -0.72
CA ARG A 77 6.93 11.52 -1.74
C ARG A 77 7.05 10.01 -1.61
N CYS A 78 7.88 9.52 -0.69
CA CYS A 78 8.16 8.10 -0.56
C CYS A 78 6.96 7.32 0.01
N GLY A 79 6.85 6.05 -0.35
CA GLY A 79 5.69 5.21 -0.09
C GLY A 79 5.61 4.07 -1.10
N PHE A 80 4.40 3.58 -1.40
CA PHE A 80 4.17 2.66 -2.51
C PHE A 80 3.21 3.25 -3.54
N ARG A 81 3.45 2.94 -4.81
CA ARG A 81 2.53 3.17 -5.93
C ARG A 81 1.42 2.12 -5.94
N GLY A 82 0.29 2.43 -6.56
CA GLY A 82 -0.78 1.45 -6.76
C GLY A 82 -0.57 0.50 -7.93
N SER A 83 0.24 0.90 -8.92
CA SER A 83 0.72 0.07 -10.03
C SER A 83 1.91 0.75 -10.74
N SER A 84 2.34 0.20 -11.88
CA SER A 84 3.40 0.74 -12.73
C SER A 84 2.88 1.69 -13.83
N TYR A 85 1.70 2.28 -13.68
CA TYR A 85 1.05 3.11 -14.72
C TYR A 85 1.88 4.32 -15.20
N LEU A 86 2.81 4.82 -14.38
CA LEU A 86 3.71 5.91 -14.74
C LEU A 86 4.83 5.51 -15.72
N GLY A 87 4.98 4.22 -16.03
CA GLY A 87 6.02 3.75 -16.95
C GLY A 87 7.44 3.77 -16.35
N MET A 88 7.56 3.84 -15.02
CA MET A 88 8.84 3.71 -14.34
C MET A 88 9.45 2.33 -14.62
N PRO A 89 10.77 2.24 -14.88
CA PRO A 89 11.43 0.95 -15.06
C PRO A 89 11.22 0.03 -13.86
N PHE A 90 11.02 -1.26 -14.12
CA PHE A 90 10.87 -2.25 -13.06
C PHE A 90 12.14 -2.33 -12.20
N ASN A 91 12.04 -1.95 -10.92
CA ASN A 91 13.12 -2.04 -9.96
C ASN A 91 12.56 -2.57 -8.62
N PRO A 92 12.80 -3.84 -8.24
CA PRO A 92 12.27 -4.45 -7.02
C PRO A 92 13.04 -3.98 -5.76
N SER A 93 13.07 -2.66 -5.55
CA SER A 93 13.75 -1.99 -4.45
C SER A 93 15.26 -2.28 -4.33
N LYS A 94 15.97 -2.28 -5.46
CA LYS A 94 17.42 -2.46 -5.54
C LYS A 94 18.07 -1.13 -5.91
N GLY A 95 18.91 -0.60 -5.03
CA GLY A 95 19.58 0.69 -5.25
C GLY A 95 18.68 1.91 -4.96
N PRO A 96 19.11 3.12 -5.39
CA PRO A 96 18.36 4.36 -5.15
C PRO A 96 17.13 4.50 -6.05
N GLY A 97 16.21 5.38 -5.66
CA GLY A 97 15.04 5.75 -6.47
C GLY A 97 15.43 6.56 -7.72
N THR A 98 14.66 6.41 -8.79
CA THR A 98 14.77 7.23 -10.00
C THR A 98 13.88 8.47 -9.86
N SER A 99 14.45 9.65 -10.06
CA SER A 99 13.68 10.90 -10.01
C SER A 99 12.65 10.95 -11.15
N HIS A 100 11.41 11.31 -10.81
CA HIS A 100 10.35 11.56 -11.77
C HIS A 100 9.41 12.66 -11.23
N PRO A 101 9.00 13.66 -12.05
CA PRO A 101 8.30 14.85 -11.55
C PRO A 101 6.97 14.59 -10.83
N TYR A 102 6.28 13.51 -11.20
CA TYR A 102 4.94 13.16 -10.71
C TYR A 102 4.89 11.79 -10.03
N ASP A 103 6.04 11.23 -9.70
CA ASP A 103 6.08 9.94 -9.03
C ASP A 103 6.07 10.13 -7.51
N SER A 104 5.02 9.63 -6.87
CA SER A 104 4.79 9.70 -5.45
C SER A 104 4.04 8.47 -4.95
N GLY A 105 4.23 8.15 -3.67
CA GLY A 105 3.48 7.11 -2.99
C GLY A 105 2.06 7.56 -2.70
N HIS A 106 1.17 6.59 -2.58
CA HIS A 106 -0.20 6.80 -2.14
C HIS A 106 -0.40 6.11 -0.78
N ILE A 107 -1.03 6.77 0.18
CA ILE A 107 -1.13 6.27 1.57
C ILE A 107 -1.80 4.91 1.66
N ALA A 108 -2.93 4.72 0.95
CA ALA A 108 -3.62 3.44 0.92
C ALA A 108 -2.79 2.33 0.26
N MET A 109 -1.97 2.67 -0.74
CA MET A 109 -1.07 1.71 -1.42
C MET A 109 0.14 1.38 -0.55
N THR A 110 0.61 2.33 0.25
CA THR A 110 1.65 2.11 1.26
C THR A 110 1.15 1.18 2.36
N TYR A 111 -0.08 1.39 2.84
CA TYR A 111 -0.75 0.48 3.75
C TYR A 111 -0.89 -0.93 3.14
N THR A 112 -1.52 -1.07 1.98
CA THR A 112 -1.78 -2.39 1.40
C THR A 112 -0.51 -3.09 0.93
N GLY A 113 0.49 -2.35 0.43
CA GLY A 113 1.80 -2.89 0.06
C GLY A 113 2.53 -3.51 1.25
N LEU A 114 2.66 -2.79 2.36
CA LEU A 114 3.25 -3.32 3.59
C LEU A 114 2.46 -4.53 4.12
N SER A 115 1.13 -4.45 4.11
CA SER A 115 0.29 -5.56 4.57
C SER A 115 0.47 -6.80 3.69
N CYS A 116 0.54 -6.65 2.36
CA CYS A 116 0.79 -7.76 1.45
C CYS A 116 2.15 -8.42 1.70
N LEU A 117 3.20 -7.62 1.91
CA LEU A 117 4.53 -8.15 2.23
C LEU A 117 4.50 -9.00 3.51
N VAL A 118 3.85 -8.51 4.56
CA VAL A 118 3.67 -9.26 5.82
C VAL A 118 2.87 -10.55 5.60
N ILE A 119 1.75 -10.50 4.87
CA ILE A 119 0.92 -11.67 4.54
C ILE A 119 1.75 -12.73 3.78
N LEU A 120 2.63 -12.30 2.89
CA LEU A 120 3.48 -13.19 2.09
C LEU A 120 4.68 -13.75 2.88
N GLY A 121 4.92 -13.27 4.11
CA GLY A 121 6.01 -13.71 4.96
C GLY A 121 7.34 -13.00 4.72
N ASP A 122 7.34 -11.86 4.02
CA ASP A 122 8.52 -11.00 3.90
C ASP A 122 8.80 -10.29 5.23
N ASP A 123 10.08 -10.05 5.52
CA ASP A 123 10.55 -9.46 6.79
C ASP A 123 10.61 -7.92 6.76
N LEU A 124 10.21 -7.30 5.65
CA LEU A 124 10.24 -5.87 5.40
C LEU A 124 11.66 -5.27 5.39
N SER A 125 12.71 -6.08 5.26
CA SER A 125 14.11 -5.62 5.27
C SER A 125 14.47 -4.66 4.13
N ARG A 126 13.75 -4.75 3.00
CA ARG A 126 13.92 -3.86 1.83
C ARG A 126 13.01 -2.65 1.86
N VAL A 127 12.16 -2.52 2.88
CA VAL A 127 11.34 -1.33 3.08
C VAL A 127 12.19 -0.20 3.63
N ASN A 128 12.21 0.95 2.96
CA ASN A 128 12.83 2.15 3.51
C ASN A 128 11.90 2.82 4.52
N LYS A 129 11.92 2.31 5.76
CA LYS A 129 11.00 2.72 6.84
C LYS A 129 11.06 4.23 7.10
N ASP A 130 12.25 4.82 7.14
CA ASP A 130 12.43 6.26 7.38
C ASP A 130 11.81 7.11 6.26
N ALA A 131 11.97 6.68 5.01
CA ALA A 131 11.37 7.37 3.87
C ALA A 131 9.85 7.28 3.90
N ILE A 132 9.28 6.10 4.19
CA ILE A 132 7.83 5.92 4.34
C ILE A 132 7.26 6.79 5.45
N LEU A 133 7.88 6.82 6.64
CA LEU A 133 7.41 7.63 7.76
C LEU A 133 7.54 9.13 7.48
N THR A 134 8.53 9.53 6.69
CA THR A 134 8.69 10.92 6.25
C THR A 134 7.63 11.32 5.23
N GLY A 135 7.34 10.45 4.25
CA GLY A 135 6.22 10.63 3.33
C GLY A 135 4.89 10.70 4.07
N LEU A 136 4.66 9.79 5.04
CA LEU A 136 3.43 9.75 5.82
C LEU A 136 3.18 11.03 6.62
N ARG A 137 4.22 11.58 7.28
CA ARG A 137 4.12 12.87 7.97
C ARG A 137 3.72 14.00 7.04
N ALA A 138 4.24 14.00 5.81
CA ALA A 138 3.96 15.04 4.83
C ALA A 138 2.50 15.02 4.33
N LEU A 139 1.77 13.93 4.55
CA LEU A 139 0.36 13.80 4.19
C LEU A 139 -0.61 14.28 5.28
N GLN A 140 -0.14 14.48 6.52
CA GLN A 140 -1.00 14.91 7.62
C GLN A 140 -1.34 16.39 7.51
N LEU A 141 -2.62 16.73 7.66
CA LEU A 141 -3.13 18.10 7.65
C LEU A 141 -3.20 18.71 9.05
N GLU A 142 -3.43 20.01 9.11
CA GLU A 142 -3.54 20.76 10.38
C GLU A 142 -4.66 20.27 11.30
N ASP A 143 -5.76 19.79 10.73
CA ASP A 143 -6.90 19.26 11.49
C ASP A 143 -6.66 17.86 12.06
N GLY A 144 -5.55 17.21 11.69
CA GLY A 144 -5.17 15.86 12.10
C GLY A 144 -5.54 14.74 11.14
N SER A 145 -6.31 15.03 10.09
CA SER A 145 -6.58 14.08 9.00
C SER A 145 -5.39 13.94 8.05
N PHE A 146 -5.54 13.08 7.03
CA PHE A 146 -4.50 12.84 6.03
C PHE A 146 -5.06 12.98 4.62
N CYS A 147 -4.24 13.47 3.71
CA CYS A 147 -4.42 13.29 2.27
C CYS A 147 -3.88 11.93 1.81
N ALA A 148 -4.25 11.54 0.59
CA ALA A 148 -3.84 10.29 -0.04
C ALA A 148 -2.44 10.37 -0.66
N VAL A 149 -2.13 11.51 -1.28
CA VAL A 149 -0.89 11.80 -2.02
C VAL A 149 -0.40 13.21 -1.71
N LEU A 150 0.89 13.48 -1.91
CA LEU A 150 1.51 14.76 -1.58
C LEU A 150 0.98 15.90 -2.46
N GLU A 151 0.63 15.59 -3.71
CA GLU A 151 0.10 16.53 -4.70
C GLU A 151 -1.29 17.08 -4.32
N GLY A 152 -1.94 16.50 -3.31
CA GLY A 152 -3.26 16.88 -2.81
C GLY A 152 -4.36 15.91 -3.24
N SER A 153 -5.31 15.69 -2.33
CA SER A 153 -6.52 14.90 -2.53
C SER A 153 -7.59 15.35 -1.54
N GLU A 154 -8.71 14.65 -1.48
CA GLU A 154 -9.59 14.69 -0.33
C GLU A 154 -8.89 14.17 0.93
N ASN A 155 -9.41 14.54 2.10
CA ASN A 155 -8.92 14.12 3.40
C ASN A 155 -10.08 13.66 4.29
N ASP A 156 -9.99 12.45 4.85
CA ASP A 156 -11.01 11.89 5.73
C ASP A 156 -10.48 10.71 6.56
N MET A 157 -11.39 10.04 7.27
CA MET A 157 -11.09 8.94 8.19
C MET A 157 -10.45 7.71 7.51
N ARG A 158 -10.64 7.52 6.19
CA ARG A 158 -10.01 6.41 5.45
C ARG A 158 -8.49 6.51 5.52
N PHE A 159 -7.95 7.71 5.39
CA PHE A 159 -6.51 7.94 5.38
C PHE A 159 -5.92 8.01 6.79
N VAL A 160 -6.71 8.40 7.80
CA VAL A 160 -6.36 8.22 9.21
C VAL A 160 -6.14 6.75 9.55
N TYR A 161 -7.04 5.86 9.10
CA TYR A 161 -6.87 4.42 9.26
C TYR A 161 -5.61 3.91 8.56
N CYS A 162 -5.38 4.30 7.30
CA CYS A 162 -4.18 3.91 6.55
C CYS A 162 -2.90 4.33 7.28
N ALA A 163 -2.83 5.58 7.77
CA ALA A 163 -1.69 6.07 8.53
C ALA A 163 -1.44 5.24 9.79
N SER A 164 -2.51 4.91 10.51
CA SER A 164 -2.44 4.13 11.75
C SER A 164 -1.89 2.72 11.49
N CYS A 165 -2.36 2.05 10.44
CA CYS A 165 -1.87 0.73 10.05
C CYS A 165 -0.39 0.76 9.61
N ILE A 166 0.03 1.78 8.87
CA ILE A 166 1.44 1.94 8.45
C ILE A 166 2.33 2.09 9.68
N CYS A 167 2.02 3.01 10.59
CA CYS A 167 2.78 3.21 11.83
C CYS A 167 2.82 1.93 12.68
N TYR A 168 1.70 1.21 12.78
CA TYR A 168 1.62 -0.04 13.54
C TYR A 168 2.48 -1.15 12.92
N MET A 169 2.38 -1.41 11.61
CA MET A 169 3.16 -2.46 10.95
C MET A 169 4.66 -2.17 10.93
N LEU A 170 5.05 -0.89 10.91
CA LEU A 170 6.45 -0.48 10.99
C LEU A 170 6.97 -0.36 12.44
N ASP A 171 6.11 -0.61 13.43
CA ASP A 171 6.37 -0.44 14.87
C ASP A 171 6.98 0.93 15.20
N ASN A 172 6.47 1.99 14.55
CA ASN A 172 7.00 3.33 14.70
C ASN A 172 5.93 4.40 14.40
N TRP A 173 5.51 5.10 15.46
CA TRP A 173 4.47 6.13 15.40
C TRP A 173 4.97 7.53 15.05
N SER A 174 6.26 7.70 14.74
CA SER A 174 6.79 8.99 14.32
C SER A 174 6.19 9.49 13.00
N GLY A 175 5.55 8.62 12.22
CA GLY A 175 4.89 8.95 10.95
C GLY A 175 3.68 9.91 11.07
N MET A 176 3.25 10.26 12.28
CA MET A 176 2.13 11.16 12.51
C MET A 176 2.21 11.92 13.84
N ASP A 177 1.58 13.08 13.91
CA ASP A 177 1.16 13.71 15.16
C ASP A 177 -0.09 13.00 15.68
N MET A 178 0.10 12.03 16.58
CA MET A 178 -0.99 11.25 17.17
C MET A 178 -2.00 12.10 17.93
N LYS A 179 -1.59 13.23 18.53
CA LYS A 179 -2.51 14.08 19.28
C LYS A 179 -3.52 14.73 18.34
N LYS A 180 -3.05 15.28 17.22
CA LYS A 180 -3.94 15.82 16.18
C LYS A 180 -4.84 14.74 15.59
N VAL A 181 -4.33 13.54 15.33
CA VAL A 181 -5.15 12.40 14.86
C VAL A 181 -6.29 12.09 15.83
N ILE A 182 -5.99 11.97 17.12
CA ILE A 182 -6.99 11.68 18.15
C ILE A 182 -8.04 12.81 18.21
N ASP A 183 -7.61 14.07 18.13
CA ASP A 183 -8.53 15.21 18.12
C ASP A 183 -9.44 15.21 16.89
N TYR A 184 -8.93 14.83 15.71
CA TYR A 184 -9.73 14.66 14.49
C TYR A 184 -10.80 13.57 14.66
N ILE A 185 -10.42 12.39 15.18
CA ILE A 185 -11.33 11.26 15.44
C ILE A 185 -12.43 11.67 16.43
N ARG A 186 -12.10 12.42 17.49
CA ARG A 186 -13.10 12.87 18.47
C ARG A 186 -14.13 13.83 17.87
N ARG A 187 -13.75 14.61 16.85
CA ARG A 187 -14.62 15.60 16.18
C ARG A 187 -15.47 15.00 15.06
N SER A 188 -15.21 13.76 14.64
CA SER A 188 -15.97 13.06 13.60
C SER A 188 -17.17 12.26 14.13
N MET A 189 -17.34 12.21 15.46
CA MET A 189 -18.50 11.66 16.15
C MET A 189 -19.50 12.78 16.45
#